data_AF-R6N9C2-F1
#
_entry.id   AF-R6N9C2-F1
#
_cell.length_a   1.000
_cell.length_b   1.000
_cell.length_c   1.000
_cell.angle_alpha   90.00
_cell.angle_beta   90.00
_cell.angle_gamma   90.00
#
_symmetry.space_group_name_H-M   'P 1'
#
loop_
_entity.id
_entity.type
_entity.pdbx_description
1 polymer ?
#
loop_
_entity_poly.entity_id
_entity_poly.type
_entity_poly.pdbx_seq_one_letter_code
_entity_poly.pdbx_strand_id
1 'polypeptide(L)'
;MFLPAFKNLKFVDCNKPIYKKLMYWSFALSKKKCDEWDNFDMNVAPYKKDEPIYYEFTKCPIADFAREHNLSEVMPAMCNPDYTAMELIHARLVRKTTCANGCVCDYTIYGDKDEEYLKQHEEYIDDEGYRRNK
;
A
#
# COMPACT_ATOMS: atom_id res chain seq x y z
N MET A 1 9.08 4.07 9.27
CA MET A 1 9.74 5.40 9.26
C MET A 1 8.92 6.50 8.53
N PHE A 2 7.62 6.33 8.28
CA PHE A 2 6.76 7.34 7.62
C PHE A 2 5.45 7.65 8.37
N LEU A 3 5.06 6.82 9.33
CA LEU A 3 3.87 7.03 10.18
C LEU A 3 3.80 8.41 10.84
N PRO A 4 4.89 9.05 11.29
CA PRO A 4 4.82 10.42 11.82
C PRO A 4 4.24 11.42 10.82
N ALA A 5 4.55 11.28 9.52
CA ALA A 5 3.97 12.14 8.48
C ALA A 5 2.46 11.90 8.33
N PHE A 6 2.04 10.63 8.30
CA PHE A 6 0.62 10.27 8.24
C PHE A 6 -0.17 10.73 9.48
N LYS A 7 0.44 10.77 10.67
CA LYS A 7 -0.18 11.33 11.88
C LYS A 7 -0.54 12.81 11.75
N ASN A 8 0.16 13.55 10.89
CA ASN A 8 -0.16 14.95 10.59
C ASN A 8 -1.24 15.09 9.51
N LEU A 9 -1.59 14.00 8.82
CA LEU A 9 -2.59 13.96 7.74
C LEU A 9 -3.98 13.50 8.19
N LYS A 10 -4.28 13.51 9.50
CA LYS A 10 -5.58 13.09 10.04
C LYS A 10 -6.80 13.86 9.51
N PHE A 11 -6.58 15.00 8.86
CA PHE A 11 -7.64 15.78 8.21
C PHE A 11 -7.99 15.24 6.81
N VAL A 12 -7.16 14.37 6.24
CA VAL A 12 -7.37 13.73 4.93
C VAL A 12 -8.41 12.63 5.09
N ASP A 13 -9.42 12.65 4.23
CA ASP A 13 -10.48 11.65 4.19
C ASP A 13 -10.60 11.02 2.81
N CYS A 14 -10.02 9.84 2.63
CA CYS A 14 -10.01 9.12 1.36
C CYS A 14 -11.41 8.67 0.88
N ASN A 15 -12.45 8.76 1.69
CA ASN A 15 -13.82 8.59 1.23
C ASN A 15 -14.30 9.77 0.36
N LYS A 16 -13.64 10.92 0.44
CA LYS A 16 -14.00 12.09 -0.37
C LYS A 16 -13.24 12.08 -1.70
N PRO A 17 -13.92 12.35 -2.84
CA PRO A 17 -13.29 12.32 -4.16
C PRO A 17 -12.07 13.23 -4.31
N ILE A 18 -12.03 14.37 -3.61
CA ILE A 18 -10.91 15.31 -3.66
C ILE A 18 -9.62 14.69 -3.11
N TYR A 19 -9.68 14.04 -1.94
CA TYR A 19 -8.51 13.43 -1.32
C TYR A 19 -8.10 12.16 -2.06
N LYS A 20 -9.07 11.36 -2.54
CA LYS A 20 -8.80 10.20 -3.40
C LYS A 20 -8.04 10.61 -4.68
N LYS A 21 -8.47 11.68 -5.34
CA LYS A 21 -7.80 12.21 -6.54
C LYS A 21 -6.39 12.74 -6.23
N LEU A 22 -6.22 13.46 -5.11
CA LEU A 22 -4.89 13.94 -4.66
C LEU A 22 -3.94 12.78 -4.37
N MET A 23 -4.45 11.73 -3.71
CA MET A 23 -3.68 10.52 -3.42
C MET A 23 -3.26 9.81 -4.71
N TYR A 24 -4.17 9.62 -5.66
CA TYR A 24 -3.81 9.08 -6.98
C TYR A 24 -2.74 9.92 -7.68
N TRP A 25 -2.86 11.26 -7.64
CA TRP A 25 -1.84 12.16 -8.21
C TRP A 25 -0.48 11.96 -7.54
N SER A 26 -0.44 11.74 -6.22
CA SER A 26 0.80 11.47 -5.51
C SER A 26 1.46 10.17 -5.98
N PHE A 27 0.68 9.11 -6.21
CA PHE A 27 1.21 7.85 -6.75
C PHE A 27 1.67 7.97 -8.21
N ALA A 28 0.92 8.69 -9.04
CA ALA A 28 1.33 8.95 -10.42
C ALA A 28 2.65 9.76 -10.47
N LEU A 29 2.85 10.70 -9.53
CA LEU A 29 4.10 11.42 -9.39
C LEU A 29 5.23 10.52 -8.88
N SER A 30 4.95 9.65 -7.90
CA SER A 30 5.91 8.67 -7.40
C SER A 30 6.36 7.70 -8.50
N LYS A 31 5.45 7.23 -9.35
CA LYS A 31 5.80 6.41 -10.52
C LYS A 31 6.81 7.12 -11.41
N LYS A 32 6.56 8.38 -11.78
CA LYS A 32 7.50 9.15 -12.62
C LYS A 32 8.90 9.24 -12.00
N LYS A 33 8.97 9.44 -10.68
CA LYS A 33 10.25 9.45 -9.96
C LYS A 33 10.93 8.08 -9.93
N CYS A 34 10.15 7.00 -9.80
CA CYS A 34 10.66 5.64 -9.88
C CYS A 34 11.25 5.36 -11.27
N ASP A 35 10.54 5.76 -12.34
CA ASP A 35 10.99 5.64 -13.73
C ASP A 35 12.30 6.43 -13.98
N GLU A 36 12.55 7.52 -13.24
CA GLU A 36 13.81 8.29 -13.32
C GLU A 36 14.97 7.65 -12.55
N TRP A 37 14.72 7.00 -11.41
CA TRP A 37 15.76 6.55 -10.47
C TRP A 37 16.05 5.04 -10.57
N ASP A 38 15.23 4.27 -11.30
CA ASP A 38 15.36 2.82 -11.63
C ASP A 38 15.57 1.85 -10.44
N ASN A 39 15.33 2.33 -9.22
CA ASN A 39 15.50 1.55 -7.99
C ASN A 39 14.25 0.74 -7.63
N PHE A 40 13.07 1.30 -7.87
CA PHE A 40 11.77 0.65 -7.72
C PHE A 40 11.10 0.59 -9.10
N ASP A 41 10.46 -0.53 -9.42
CA ASP A 41 9.59 -0.61 -10.59
C ASP A 41 8.14 -0.56 -10.11
N MET A 42 7.44 0.52 -10.48
CA MET A 42 6.12 0.88 -9.98
C MET A 42 5.13 1.02 -11.12
N ASN A 43 4.02 0.29 -11.05
CA ASN A 43 2.89 0.44 -11.97
C ASN A 43 1.70 1.03 -11.23
N VAL A 44 1.01 2.00 -11.84
CA VAL A 44 -0.19 2.62 -11.27
C VAL A 44 -1.32 2.43 -12.27
N ALA A 45 -2.41 1.80 -11.84
CA ALA A 45 -3.58 1.63 -12.71
C ALA A 45 -4.25 2.98 -13.01
N PRO A 46 -4.93 3.11 -14.16
CA PRO A 46 -5.68 4.33 -14.49
C PRO A 46 -6.70 4.68 -13.40
N TYR A 47 -6.74 5.95 -13.01
CA TYR A 47 -7.73 6.43 -12.05
C TYR A 47 -9.15 6.30 -12.57
N LYS A 48 -10.01 5.72 -11.73
CA LYS A 48 -11.45 5.67 -11.94
C LYS A 48 -12.14 6.13 -10.66
N LYS A 49 -13.19 6.94 -10.81
CA LYS A 49 -13.83 7.63 -9.69
C LYS A 49 -14.42 6.66 -8.67
N ASP A 50 -15.10 5.63 -9.15
CA ASP A 50 -15.90 4.71 -8.35
C ASP A 50 -15.20 3.36 -8.11
N GLU A 51 -13.93 3.23 -8.50
CA GLU A 51 -13.11 2.02 -8.26
C GLU A 51 -11.96 2.32 -7.28
N PRO A 52 -11.42 1.32 -6.58
CA PRO A 52 -10.24 1.50 -5.72
C PRO A 52 -9.02 2.00 -6.52
N ILE A 53 -8.08 2.63 -5.82
CA ILE A 53 -6.78 2.96 -6.40
C ILE A 53 -5.90 1.73 -6.32
N TYR A 54 -5.46 1.24 -7.48
CA TYR A 54 -4.50 0.15 -7.58
C TYR A 54 -3.13 0.67 -8.03
N TYR A 55 -2.10 0.24 -7.33
CA TYR A 55 -0.74 0.27 -7.83
C TYR A 55 0.03 -0.96 -7.34
N GLU A 56 1.13 -1.25 -7.98
CA GLU A 56 1.99 -2.37 -7.61
C GLU A 56 3.46 -1.99 -7.73
N PHE A 57 4.28 -2.70 -6.96
CA PHE A 57 5.71 -2.77 -7.23
C PHE A 57 6.06 -4.17 -7.73
N THR A 58 6.72 -4.24 -8.87
CA THR A 58 7.30 -5.48 -9.43
C THR A 58 8.75 -5.67 -8.98
N LYS A 59 9.41 -4.59 -8.57
CA LYS A 59 10.77 -4.59 -7.99
C LYS A 59 10.79 -3.75 -6.72
N CYS A 60 11.28 -4.35 -5.63
CA CYS A 60 11.44 -3.71 -4.34
C CYS A 60 12.87 -3.95 -3.84
N PRO A 61 13.76 -2.93 -3.85
CA PRO A 61 15.15 -3.08 -3.46
C PRO A 61 15.30 -3.46 -1.98
N ILE A 62 14.31 -3.14 -1.15
CA ILE A 62 14.29 -3.56 0.27
C ILE A 62 14.07 -5.07 0.38
N ALA A 63 13.17 -5.64 -0.44
CA ALA A 63 12.95 -7.07 -0.47
C ALA A 63 14.15 -7.83 -1.07
N ASP A 64 14.78 -7.26 -2.09
CA ASP A 64 15.99 -7.83 -2.70
C ASP A 64 17.16 -7.83 -1.71
N PHE A 65 17.39 -6.70 -1.03
CA PHE A 65 18.38 -6.59 0.03
C PHE A 65 18.13 -7.60 1.15
N ALA A 66 16.87 -7.70 1.63
CA ALA A 66 16.52 -8.65 2.68
C ALA A 66 16.81 -10.10 2.25
N ARG A 67 16.53 -10.46 0.99
CA ARG A 67 16.82 -11.79 0.45
C ARG A 67 18.31 -12.06 0.34
N GLU A 68 19.09 -11.10 -0.17
CA GLU A 68 20.54 -11.21 -0.32
C GLU A 68 21.25 -11.42 1.04
N HIS A 69 20.71 -10.81 2.09
CA HIS A 69 21.31 -10.85 3.43
C HIS A 69 20.65 -11.82 4.40
N ASN A 70 19.72 -12.67 3.96
CA ASN A 70 18.95 -13.60 4.80
C ASN A 70 18.21 -12.91 5.96
N LEU A 71 17.51 -11.82 5.64
CA LEU A 71 16.70 -11.00 6.54
C LEU A 71 15.21 -10.97 6.12
N SER A 72 14.76 -11.96 5.35
CA SER A 72 13.38 -11.99 4.83
C SER A 72 12.33 -12.03 5.94
N GLU A 73 12.67 -12.56 7.12
CA GLU A 73 11.81 -12.64 8.30
C GLU A 73 11.42 -11.26 8.87
N VAL A 74 12.19 -10.19 8.62
CA VAL A 74 11.83 -8.85 9.08
C VAL A 74 10.90 -8.11 8.11
N MET A 75 10.72 -8.62 6.89
CA MET A 75 9.96 -7.95 5.84
C MET A 75 8.48 -7.70 6.21
N PRO A 76 7.76 -8.64 6.85
CA PRO A 76 6.42 -8.36 7.33
C PRO A 76 6.38 -7.14 8.26
N ALA A 77 7.30 -7.03 9.22
CA ALA A 77 7.38 -5.88 10.13
C ALA A 77 7.66 -4.55 9.42
N MET A 78 8.43 -4.58 8.32
CA MET A 78 8.74 -3.40 7.52
C MET A 78 7.54 -2.92 6.70
N CYS A 79 6.74 -3.85 6.18
CA CYS A 79 5.62 -3.56 5.29
C CYS A 79 4.27 -3.39 6.02
N ASN A 80 4.05 -4.04 7.17
CA ASN A 80 2.77 -3.97 7.89
C ASN A 80 2.34 -2.57 8.36
N PRO A 81 3.26 -1.64 8.69
CA PRO A 81 2.91 -0.25 9.00
C PRO A 81 2.10 0.47 7.91
N ASP A 82 2.13 -0.01 6.66
CA ASP A 82 1.33 0.56 5.57
C ASP A 82 -0.18 0.50 5.88
N TYR A 83 -0.66 -0.55 6.54
CA TYR A 83 -2.07 -0.67 6.92
C TYR A 83 -2.48 0.46 7.87
N THR A 84 -1.68 0.70 8.91
CA THR A 84 -1.92 1.80 9.86
C THR A 84 -1.82 3.17 9.19
N ALA A 85 -0.94 3.33 8.21
CA ALA A 85 -0.85 4.57 7.46
C ALA A 85 -2.12 4.86 6.67
N MET A 86 -2.71 3.86 6.02
CA MET A 86 -3.99 4.03 5.31
C MET A 86 -5.13 4.39 6.26
N GLU A 87 -5.18 3.80 7.45
CA GLU A 87 -6.20 4.11 8.45
C GLU A 87 -6.15 5.58 8.90
N LEU A 88 -4.96 6.17 9.00
CA LEU A 88 -4.78 7.57 9.41
C LEU A 88 -5.36 8.58 8.41
N ILE A 89 -5.69 8.15 7.19
CA ILE A 89 -6.27 8.97 6.13
C ILE A 89 -7.68 8.49 5.71
N HIS A 90 -8.37 7.75 6.59
CA HIS A 90 -9.69 7.15 6.32
C HIS A 90 -9.71 6.24 5.09
N ALA A 91 -8.61 5.51 4.89
CA ALA A 91 -8.48 4.48 3.88
C ALA A 91 -8.23 3.11 4.51
N ARG A 92 -8.26 2.09 3.66
CA ARG A 92 -7.83 0.73 3.96
C ARG A 92 -6.97 0.21 2.82
N LEU A 93 -6.14 -0.77 3.15
CA LEU A 93 -5.25 -1.45 2.23
C LEU A 93 -5.72 -2.90 2.05
N VAL A 94 -5.94 -3.32 0.82
CA VAL A 94 -5.95 -4.73 0.44
C VAL A 94 -4.61 -5.07 -0.19
N ARG A 95 -3.93 -6.06 0.40
CA ARG A 95 -2.64 -6.57 -0.06
C ARG A 95 -2.57 -8.07 0.22
N LYS A 96 -2.42 -8.87 -0.84
CA LYS A 96 -2.30 -10.33 -0.77
C LYS A 96 -0.85 -10.78 -0.92
N THR A 97 -0.03 -10.03 -1.66
CA THR A 97 1.36 -10.35 -1.96
C THR A 97 2.29 -9.16 -1.77
N THR A 98 3.55 -9.46 -1.52
CA THR A 98 4.67 -8.51 -1.48
C THR A 98 5.82 -9.09 -2.29
N CYS A 99 6.74 -8.26 -2.77
CA CYS A 99 8.01 -8.74 -3.33
C CYS A 99 8.84 -9.56 -2.32
N ALA A 100 8.49 -9.57 -1.02
CA ALA A 100 9.14 -10.40 -0.01
C ALA A 100 8.59 -11.84 0.04
N ASN A 101 7.27 -12.01 -0.12
CA ASN A 101 6.59 -13.32 -0.04
C ASN A 101 6.00 -13.79 -1.39
N GLY A 102 6.24 -13.06 -2.47
CA GLY A 102 5.74 -13.31 -3.81
C GLY A 102 6.46 -12.44 -4.84
N CYS A 103 5.85 -12.26 -6.02
CA CYS A 103 6.48 -11.51 -7.12
C CYS A 103 6.21 -10.00 -7.09
N VAL A 104 5.07 -9.58 -6.52
CA VAL A 104 4.64 -8.17 -6.56
C VAL A 104 4.13 -7.70 -5.20
N CYS A 105 4.38 -6.44 -4.86
CA CYS A 105 3.65 -5.75 -3.80
C CYS A 105 2.36 -5.18 -4.37
N ASP A 106 1.22 -5.84 -4.12
CA ASP A 106 -0.08 -5.37 -4.55
C ASP A 106 -0.66 -4.35 -3.56
N TYR A 107 -0.92 -3.14 -4.03
CA TYR A 107 -1.51 -2.09 -3.20
C TYR A 107 -2.85 -1.69 -3.80
N THR A 108 -3.92 -2.16 -3.16
CA THR A 108 -5.27 -1.70 -3.48
C THR A 108 -5.80 -0.86 -2.33
N ILE A 109 -6.03 0.43 -2.58
CA ILE A 109 -6.42 1.41 -1.57
C ILE A 109 -7.84 1.89 -1.86
N TYR A 110 -8.67 1.85 -0.83
CA TYR A 110 -10.07 2.26 -0.88
C TYR A 110 -10.47 3.00 0.40
N GLY A 111 -11.62 3.67 0.35
CA GLY A 111 -12.14 4.40 1.51
C GLY A 111 -12.66 3.44 2.59
N ASP A 112 -12.48 3.79 3.85
CA ASP A 112 -12.84 2.91 4.97
C ASP A 112 -14.34 2.73 5.22
N LYS A 113 -15.20 3.36 4.40
CA LYS A 113 -16.66 3.22 4.44
C LYS A 113 -17.23 2.31 3.34
N ASP A 114 -16.39 1.72 2.50
CA ASP A 114 -16.81 0.80 1.45
C ASP A 114 -17.05 -0.62 2.02
N GLU A 115 -18.20 -0.81 2.65
CA GLU A 115 -18.52 -2.07 3.35
C GLU A 115 -18.60 -3.29 2.42
N GLU A 116 -19.01 -3.11 1.17
CA GLU A 116 -19.10 -4.21 0.21
C GLU A 116 -17.70 -4.70 -0.16
N TYR A 117 -16.79 -3.78 -0.47
CA TYR A 117 -15.40 -4.11 -0.77
C TYR A 117 -14.68 -4.72 0.44
N LEU A 118 -14.92 -4.19 1.64
CA LEU A 118 -14.38 -4.72 2.90
C LEU A 118 -14.74 -6.19 3.13
N LYS A 119 -15.99 -6.56 2.86
CA LYS A 119 -16.47 -7.94 3.04
C LYS A 119 -15.81 -8.92 2.06
N GLN A 120 -15.49 -8.46 0.85
CA GLN A 120 -14.83 -9.27 -0.17
C GLN A 120 -13.33 -9.46 0.10
N HIS A 121 -12.73 -8.54 0.86
CA HIS A 121 -11.29 -8.52 1.14
C HIS A 121 -10.99 -8.50 2.64
N GLU A 122 -11.62 -9.43 3.35
CA GLU A 122 -11.55 -9.54 4.80
C GLU A 122 -10.10 -9.54 5.30
N GLU A 123 -9.83 -8.64 6.24
CA GLU A 123 -8.54 -8.56 6.91
C GLU A 123 -8.48 -9.56 8.07
N TYR A 124 -7.32 -10.19 8.26
CA TYR A 124 -7.02 -11.04 9.40
C TYR A 124 -5.61 -10.77 9.93
N ILE A 125 -5.35 -11.21 11.15
CA ILE A 125 -4.01 -11.21 11.74
C ILE A 125 -3.47 -12.63 11.65
N ASP A 126 -2.28 -12.81 11.09
CA ASP A 126 -1.62 -14.11 11.00
C ASP A 126 -1.01 -14.54 12.35
N ASP A 127 -0.51 -15.77 12.42
CA ASP A 127 0.07 -16.35 13.65
C ASP A 127 1.31 -15.57 14.16
N GLU A 128 1.95 -14.77 13.29
CA GLU A 128 3.09 -13.92 13.62
C GLU A 128 2.67 -12.52 14.10
N GLY A 129 1.37 -12.21 14.09
CA GLY A 129 0.82 -10.94 14.55
C GLY A 129 0.75 -9.85 13.47
N TYR A 130 0.92 -10.20 12.18
CA TYR A 130 0.85 -9.24 11.08
C TYR A 130 -0.52 -9.24 10.39
N ARG A 131 -0.97 -8.05 10.00
CA ARG A 131 -2.21 -7.86 9.23
C ARG A 131 -2.05 -8.38 7.80
N ARG A 132 -3.06 -9.08 7.30
CA ARG A 132 -3.14 -9.69 5.97
C ARG A 132 -4.57 -9.59 5.42
N ASN A 133 -4.74 -9.76 4.11
CA ASN A 133 -6.06 -9.87 3.49
C ASN A 133 -6.27 -11.29 2.92
N LYS A 134 -7.50 -11.81 3.02
CA LYS A 134 -7.92 -13.06 2.38
C LYS A 134 -8.09 -12.89 0.86
#